data_AF-A0A2Z2KAG5-F1
#
_entry.id   AF-A0A2Z2KAG5-F1
#
_cell.length_a   1.000
_cell.length_b   1.000
_cell.length_c   1.000
_cell.angle_alpha   90.00
_cell.angle_beta   90.00
_cell.angle_gamma   90.00
#
_symmetry.space_group_name_H-M   'P 1'
#
loop_
_entity.id
_entity.type
_entity.pdbx_description
1 polymer ?
#
loop_
_entity_poly.entity_id
_entity_poly.type
_entity_poly.pdbx_seq_one_letter_code
_entity_poly.pdbx_strand_id
1 'polypeptide(L)' 'MEILKHKKDGRFGTLEYSMFGGSVHWYDENNVFCKSLGDRKENILSRWDIIDELPEGYEIGEWGGVKKIKQ' A
#
# COMPACT_ATOMS: atom_id res chain seq x y z
N MET A 1 -11.29 0.59 -1.22
CA MET A 1 -9.82 0.65 -1.31
C MET A 1 -9.30 -0.16 -0.14
N GLU A 2 -8.54 -1.23 -0.40
CA GLU A 2 -7.99 -2.09 0.66
C GLU A 2 -6.64 -1.51 1.13
N ILE A 3 -6.44 -1.43 2.45
CA ILE A 3 -5.16 -1.02 3.04
C ILE A 3 -4.35 -2.27 3.31
N LEU A 4 -3.06 -2.19 3.03
CA LEU A 4 -2.12 -3.28 3.15
C LEU A 4 -0.96 -2.93 4.08
N LYS A 5 -0.46 -3.93 4.79
CA LYS A 5 0.81 -3.89 5.52
C LYS A 5 1.77 -4.95 4.96
N HIS A 6 2.97 -4.54 4.60
CA HIS A 6 3.99 -5.44 4.08
C HIS A 6 4.57 -6.29 5.21
N LYS A 7 4.63 -7.60 5.01
CA LYS A 7 5.03 -8.59 6.03
C LYS A 7 6.49 -8.46 6.45
N LYS A 8 7.36 -8.00 5.56
CA LYS A 8 8.81 -7.97 5.79
C LYS A 8 9.30 -6.71 6.50
N ASP A 9 8.87 -5.54 6.03
CA ASP A 9 9.38 -4.24 6.49
C ASP A 9 8.32 -3.37 7.17
N GLY A 10 7.09 -3.89 7.30
CA GLY A 10 5.99 -3.19 7.97
C GLY A 10 5.47 -1.96 7.22
N ARG A 11 5.88 -1.76 5.97
CA ARG A 11 5.40 -0.65 5.13
C ARG A 11 3.90 -0.74 4.90
N PHE A 12 3.23 0.40 4.85
CA PHE A 12 1.82 0.48 4.50
C PHE A 12 1.63 0.90 3.04
N GLY A 13 0.59 0.37 2.41
CA GLY A 13 0.20 0.74 1.06
C GLY A 13 -1.29 0.52 0.84
N THR A 14 -1.78 0.93 -0.31
CA THR A 14 -3.16 0.63 -0.74
C THR A 14 -3.13 -0.28 -1.94
N LEU A 15 -4.20 -1.04 -2.11
CA LEU A 15 -4.35 -1.96 -3.22
C LEU A 15 -5.28 -1.40 -4.29
N GLU A 16 -4.74 -1.20 -5.47
CA GLU A 16 -5.48 -0.91 -6.70
C GLU A 16 -5.66 -2.20 -7.49
N TYR A 17 -6.92 -2.60 -7.74
CA TYR A 17 -7.26 -3.79 -8.52
C TYR A 17 -7.74 -3.47 -9.92
N SER A 18 -7.41 -4.37 -10.84
CA SER A 18 -7.89 -4.44 -12.22
C SER A 18 -8.35 -5.86 -12.55
N MET A 19 -8.95 -6.05 -13.73
CA MET A 19 -9.34 -7.37 -14.23
C MET A 19 -8.16 -8.35 -14.42
N PHE A 20 -6.91 -7.86 -14.44
CA PHE A 20 -5.71 -8.66 -14.71
C PHE A 20 -4.80 -8.87 -13.48
N GLY A 21 -5.15 -8.27 -12.33
CA GLY A 21 -4.31 -8.29 -11.12
C GLY A 21 -4.44 -7.00 -10.32
N GLY A 22 -3.49 -6.75 -9.43
CA GLY A 22 -3.44 -5.54 -8.63
C GLY A 22 -2.05 -4.94 -8.52
N SER A 23 -1.97 -3.73 -7.99
CA SER A 23 -0.71 -3.06 -7.67
C SER A 23 -0.83 -2.37 -6.32
N VAL A 24 0.26 -2.42 -5.54
CA VAL A 24 0.33 -1.77 -4.23
C VAL A 24 0.93 -0.39 -4.40
N HIS A 25 0.30 0.63 -3.83
CA HIS A 25 0.76 2.02 -3.89
C HIS A 25 1.16 2.49 -2.50
N TRP A 26 2.30 3.18 -2.39
CA TRP A 26 2.79 3.74 -1.12
C TRP A 26 3.63 4.98 -1.37
N TYR A 27 3.91 5.75 -0.32
CA TYR A 27 4.92 6.80 -0.35
C TYR A 27 6.14 6.35 0.44
N ASP A 28 7.34 6.62 -0.08
CA ASP A 28 8.59 6.35 0.63
C ASP A 28 8.88 7.40 1.71
N GLU A 29 10.04 7.29 2.36
CA GLU A 29 10.49 8.23 3.40
C GLU A 29 10.69 9.68 2.92
N ASN A 30 10.85 9.87 1.61
CA ASN A 30 11.02 11.16 0.97
C ASN A 30 9.69 11.73 0.44
N ASN A 31 8.55 11.10 0.78
CA ASN A 31 7.24 11.40 0.23
C ASN A 31 7.17 11.24 -1.30
N VAL A 32 7.95 10.34 -1.88
CA VAL A 32 7.88 9.99 -3.30
C VAL A 32 6.87 8.88 -3.50
N PHE A 33 5.93 9.09 -4.42
CA PHE A 33 4.94 8.08 -4.79
C PHE A 33 5.60 6.88 -5.47
N CYS A 34 5.31 5.69 -4.94
CA CYS A 34 5.83 4.41 -5.40
C CYS A 34 4.68 3.45 -5.70
N LYS A 35 4.86 2.61 -6.72
CA LYS A 35 3.90 1.59 -7.13
C LYS A 35 4.62 0.27 -7.41
N SER A 36 4.04 -0.84 -6.96
CA SER A 36 4.53 -2.17 -7.35
C SER A 36 4.15 -2.46 -8.80
N LEU A 37 4.89 -3.38 -9.43
CA LEU A 37 4.43 -4.01 -10.66
C LEU A 37 3.07 -4.69 -10.44
N GLY A 38 2.27 -4.74 -11.50
CA GLY A 38 1.00 -5.46 -11.50
C GLY A 38 1.25 -6.95 -11.27
N ASP A 39 0.52 -7.54 -10.34
CA ASP A 39 0.67 -8.95 -9.96
C ASP A 39 -0.67 -9.56 -9.58
N ARG A 40 -0.76 -10.89 -9.51
CA ARG A 40 -1.97 -11.58 -9.05
C ARG A 40 -2.25 -11.27 -7.58
N LYS A 41 -3.53 -11.21 -7.20
CA LYS A 41 -3.96 -10.96 -5.81
C LYS A 41 -3.24 -11.89 -4.83
N GLU A 42 -3.14 -13.18 -5.16
CA GLU A 42 -2.49 -14.19 -4.32
C GLU A 42 -1.01 -13.89 -4.07
N ASN A 43 -0.28 -13.43 -5.10
CA ASN A 43 1.14 -13.06 -5.01
C ASN A 43 1.36 -11.74 -4.26
N ILE A 44 0.36 -10.86 -4.25
CA ILE A 44 0.38 -9.66 -3.42
C ILE A 44 0.16 -10.07 -1.98
N LEU A 45 -0.88 -10.86 -1.70
CA LEU A 45 -1.24 -11.31 -0.36
C LEU A 45 -0.22 -12.27 0.29
N SER A 46 0.66 -12.88 -0.50
CA SER A 46 1.81 -13.63 0.05
C SER A 46 2.84 -12.71 0.73
N ARG A 47 2.91 -11.42 0.33
CA ARG A 47 3.86 -10.41 0.84
C ARG A 47 3.20 -9.33 1.69
N TRP A 48 1.89 -9.15 1.54
CA TRP A 48 1.11 -8.08 2.16
C TRP A 48 -0.08 -8.68 2.91
N ASP A 49 -0.36 -8.16 4.10
CA ASP A 49 -1.61 -8.45 4.82
C ASP A 49 -2.59 -7.31 4.60
N ILE A 50 -3.86 -7.65 4.38
CA ILE A 50 -4.95 -6.68 4.41
C ILE A 50 -5.19 -6.30 5.87
N ILE A 51 -5.31 -5.00 6.13
CA ILE A 51 -5.65 -4.46 7.44
C ILE A 51 -6.94 -3.66 7.34
N ASP A 52 -7.74 -3.70 8.40
CA ASP A 52 -9.05 -3.04 8.43
C ASP A 52 -8.94 -1.52 8.60
N GLU A 53 -7.91 -1.04 9.31
CA GLU A 53 -7.75 0.36 9.66
C GLU A 53 -6.34 0.88 9.36
N LEU A 54 -6.27 2.13 8.92
CA LEU A 54 -5.00 2.83 8.75
C LEU A 54 -4.44 3.18 10.14
N PRO A 55 -3.18 2.84 10.45
CA PRO A 55 -2.61 3.18 11.75
C PRO A 55 -2.51 4.70 11.95
N GLU A 56 -2.57 5.14 13.21
CA GLU A 56 -2.33 6.54 13.56
C GLU A 56 -0.97 7.03 13.04
N GLY A 57 -0.94 8.28 12.56
CA GLY A 57 0.25 8.87 11.94
C GLY A 57 0.43 8.52 10.47
N TYR A 58 -0.54 7.87 9.84
CA TYR A 58 -0.58 7.64 8.39
C TYR A 58 -1.85 8.23 7.78
N GLU A 59 -1.77 8.59 6.50
CA GLU A 59 -2.90 9.05 5.69
C GLU A 59 -2.79 8.50 4.26
N ILE A 60 -3.90 8.50 3.53
CA ILE A 60 -3.91 8.16 2.10
C ILE A 60 -3.60 9.45 1.32
N GLY A 61 -2.54 9.43 0.51
CA GLY A 61 -2.16 10.55 -0.35
C GLY A 61 -3.05 10.69 -1.59
N GLU A 62 -2.88 11.80 -2.30
CA GLU A 62 -3.68 12.17 -3.48
C GLU A 62 -3.67 11.11 -4.58
N TRP A 63 -2.55 10.39 -4.73
CA TRP A 63 -2.38 9.32 -5.73
C TRP A 63 -2.80 7.94 -5.20
N GLY A 64 -3.53 7.89 -4.09
CA GLY A 64 -4.06 6.67 -3.51
C GLY A 64 -3.09 5.88 -2.64
N GLY A 65 -1.78 6.18 -2.62
CA GLY A 65 -0.80 5.48 -1.77
C GLY A 65 -0.83 5.92 -0.30
N VAL A 66 -0.37 5.06 0.62
CA VAL A 66 -0.24 5.44 2.05
C VAL A 66 1.03 6.27 2.29
N LYS A 67 0.90 7.43 2.95
CA LYS A 67 2.00 8.30 3.40
C LYS A 67 1.97 8.50 4.91
N LYS A 68 3.15 8.78 5.49
CA LYS A 68 3.28 9.13 6.90
C LYS A 68 2.98 10.62 7.09
N ILE A 69 2.10 10.95 8.03
CA ILE A 69 1.85 12.33 8.44
C ILE A 69 3.11 12.79 9.19
N LYS A 70 3.93 13.64 8.58
CA LYS A 70 5.05 14.28 9.29
C LYS A 70 4.44 15.11 10.44
N GLN A 71 4.83 14.78 11.67
CA GLN A 71 4.60 15.67 12.82
C GLN A 71 5.47 16.92 12.69
#